data_AF-A0A7R9MQS8-F1
#
_entry.id   AF-A0A7R9MQS8-F1
#
_cell.length_a   1.000
_cell.length_b   1.000
_cell.length_c   1.000
_cell.angle_alpha   90.00
_cell.angle_beta   90.00
_cell.angle_gamma   90.00
#
_symmetry.space_group_name_H-M   'P 1'
#
loop_
_entity.id
_entity.type
_entity.pdbx_description
1 polymer ?
#
loop_
_entity_poly.entity_id
_entity_poly.type
_entity_poly.pdbx_seq_one_letter_code
_entity_poly.pdbx_strand_id
1 'polypeptide(L)'
;MTQMLHHFIAPEIQENPNGWGPNSVPEQFKDMPYQPFSKSDRIGKVADWTGQTYADKRLANKYQSQFGGGGQYSYNQEDDESSYQLVDTTRVVNRMQRGRLRIGQRNMRGRGGKQGGQQMHVLSRGVRGRDKGNVGMRGGKWQKNVRQKYDQKGQQQQKKRDASVDVRP
;
A
#
# COMPACT_ATOMS: atom_id res chain seq x y z
N MET A 1 48.42 17.81 -47.36
CA MET A 1 47.12 18.23 -46.81
C MET A 1 46.04 17.51 -47.61
N THR A 2 45.35 16.56 -46.99
CA THR A 2 44.32 15.75 -47.67
C THR A 2 43.00 16.51 -47.64
N GLN A 3 42.48 16.91 -48.80
CA GLN A 3 41.20 17.61 -48.90
C GLN A 3 40.06 16.63 -48.51
N MET A 4 39.29 16.99 -47.48
CA MET A 4 38.06 16.27 -47.13
C MET A 4 37.01 16.60 -48.19
N LEU A 5 36.77 15.67 -49.12
CA LEU A 5 35.66 15.75 -50.06
C LEU A 5 34.34 15.67 -49.28
N HIS A 6 33.51 16.68 -49.41
CA HIS A 6 32.20 16.72 -48.78
C HIS A 6 31.28 15.81 -49.58
N HIS A 7 30.76 14.76 -48.95
CA HIS A 7 29.91 13.77 -49.59
C HIS A 7 28.44 14.02 -49.23
N PHE A 8 27.58 14.07 -50.25
CA PHE A 8 26.14 14.16 -50.10
C PHE A 8 25.50 12.91 -50.70
N ILE A 9 24.67 12.23 -49.92
CA ILE A 9 23.86 11.10 -50.36
C ILE A 9 22.42 11.60 -50.44
N ALA A 10 21.79 11.42 -51.60
CA ALA A 10 20.39 11.78 -51.76
C ALA A 10 19.52 10.91 -50.83
N PRO A 11 18.61 11.50 -50.04
CA PRO A 11 17.71 10.73 -49.19
C PRO A 11 16.69 9.97 -50.04
N GLU A 12 16.30 8.79 -49.56
CA GLU A 12 15.19 8.05 -50.16
C GLU A 12 13.87 8.75 -49.83
N ILE A 13 13.03 8.96 -50.86
CA ILE A 13 11.74 9.62 -50.75
C ILE A 13 10.66 8.65 -51.21
N GLN A 14 9.53 8.65 -50.50
CA GLN A 14 8.37 7.82 -50.82
C GLN A 14 7.57 8.41 -51.99
N GLU A 15 7.32 7.61 -53.03
CA GLU A 15 6.52 8.02 -54.19
C GLU A 15 5.04 7.66 -54.03
N ASN A 16 4.13 8.59 -54.31
CA ASN A 16 2.68 8.36 -54.26
C ASN A 16 2.02 8.78 -55.60
N PRO A 17 1.87 7.86 -56.57
CA PRO A 17 1.34 8.19 -57.90
C PRO A 17 -0.12 8.67 -57.92
N ASN A 18 -0.91 8.25 -56.94
CA ASN A 18 -2.38 8.41 -56.94
C ASN A 18 -2.87 9.50 -55.98
N GLY A 19 -1.99 10.23 -55.30
CA GLY A 19 -2.41 11.24 -54.33
C GLY A 19 -1.26 11.94 -53.61
N TRP A 20 -1.61 12.72 -52.59
CA TRP A 20 -0.68 13.47 -51.76
C TRP A 20 -0.73 12.96 -50.32
N GLY A 21 0.44 12.72 -49.71
CA GLY A 21 0.58 12.31 -48.32
C GLY A 21 1.26 10.95 -48.10
N PRO A 22 1.35 10.49 -46.84
CA PRO A 22 1.94 9.20 -46.49
C PRO A 22 1.22 8.05 -47.18
N ASN A 23 1.96 7.10 -47.75
CA ASN A 23 1.39 5.92 -48.42
C ASN A 23 1.66 4.61 -47.67
N SER A 24 2.59 4.64 -46.71
CA SER A 24 3.06 3.45 -46.00
C SER A 24 3.37 3.80 -44.56
N VAL A 25 3.29 2.78 -43.70
CA VAL A 25 3.76 2.88 -42.32
C VAL A 25 5.28 2.76 -42.35
N PRO A 26 6.02 3.62 -41.62
CA PRO A 26 7.47 3.50 -41.51
C PRO A 26 7.88 2.10 -41.06
N GLU A 27 8.87 1.50 -41.71
CA GLU A 27 9.31 0.11 -41.46
C GLU A 27 9.66 -0.13 -39.99
N GLN A 28 10.18 0.90 -39.30
CA GLN A 28 10.52 0.86 -37.87
C GLN A 28 9.33 0.46 -36.97
N PHE A 29 8.09 0.79 -37.35
CA PHE A 29 6.91 0.62 -36.49
C PHE A 29 5.90 -0.38 -37.03
N LYS A 30 6.16 -0.96 -38.20
CA LYS A 30 5.23 -1.85 -38.91
C LYS A 30 4.90 -3.12 -38.13
N ASP A 31 5.90 -3.70 -37.46
CA ASP A 31 5.76 -4.99 -36.75
C ASP A 31 5.58 -4.81 -35.23
N MET A 32 5.34 -3.58 -34.76
CA MET A 32 5.18 -3.27 -33.35
C MET A 32 3.78 -2.74 -33.06
N PRO A 33 3.03 -3.34 -32.12
CA PRO A 33 1.76 -2.78 -31.69
C PRO A 33 1.90 -1.34 -31.21
N TYR A 34 1.14 -0.42 -31.81
CA TYR A 34 1.19 0.99 -31.47
C TYR A 34 0.62 1.23 -30.06
N GLN A 35 1.38 1.92 -29.22
CA GLN A 35 0.90 2.43 -27.93
C GLN A 35 1.48 3.84 -27.69
N PRO A 36 0.62 4.86 -27.48
CA PRO A 36 1.11 6.21 -27.20
C PRO A 36 1.80 6.26 -25.83
N PHE A 37 2.82 7.11 -25.72
CA PHE A 37 3.52 7.36 -24.46
C PHE A 37 4.15 8.75 -24.47
N SER A 38 4.44 9.30 -23.28
CA SER A 38 5.28 10.50 -23.15
C SER A 38 6.60 10.18 -22.47
N LYS A 39 7.70 10.67 -23.05
CA LYS A 39 9.03 10.58 -22.42
C LYS A 39 9.15 11.43 -21.15
N SER A 40 8.23 12.37 -20.93
CA SER A 40 8.19 13.20 -19.72
C SER A 40 7.46 12.54 -18.56
N ASP A 41 6.79 11.40 -18.79
CA ASP A 41 6.03 10.73 -17.74
C ASP A 41 6.97 10.27 -16.62
N ARG A 42 6.49 10.39 -15.39
CA ARG A 42 7.28 10.02 -14.22
C ARG A 42 7.47 8.50 -14.18
N ILE A 43 8.70 8.06 -14.03
CA ILE A 43 9.08 6.65 -13.87
C ILE A 43 9.24 6.25 -12.39
N GLY A 44 9.24 4.95 -12.11
CA GLY A 44 9.51 4.40 -10.77
C GLY A 44 8.27 4.11 -9.92
N LYS A 45 7.17 3.69 -10.56
CA LYS A 45 6.03 3.08 -9.85
C LYS A 45 6.38 1.62 -9.50
N VAL A 46 6.14 1.22 -8.27
CA VAL A 46 6.39 -0.13 -7.75
C VAL A 46 5.13 -0.97 -7.91
N ALA A 47 5.27 -2.26 -8.22
CA ALA A 47 4.16 -3.22 -8.16
C ALA A 47 4.18 -3.91 -6.79
N ASP A 48 3.03 -3.97 -6.12
CA ASP A 48 2.88 -4.57 -4.80
C ASP A 48 1.60 -5.42 -4.76
N TRP A 49 1.77 -6.74 -4.62
CA TRP A 49 0.68 -7.71 -4.56
C TRP A 49 -0.07 -7.67 -3.22
N THR A 50 0.50 -7.07 -2.17
CA THR A 50 -0.15 -6.92 -0.85
C THR A 50 -1.04 -5.66 -0.77
N GLY A 51 -0.87 -4.74 -1.73
CA GLY A 51 -1.63 -3.49 -1.83
C GLY A 51 -1.33 -2.44 -0.75
N GLN A 52 -0.26 -2.60 0.05
CA GLN A 52 0.05 -1.69 1.17
C GLN A 52 0.85 -0.45 0.74
N THR A 53 1.59 -0.53 -0.37
CA THR A 53 2.54 0.51 -0.81
C THR A 53 1.88 1.86 -1.13
N TYR A 54 0.65 1.86 -1.64
CA TYR A 54 -0.06 3.08 -2.07
C TYR A 54 -1.32 3.36 -1.26
N ALA A 55 -1.19 3.34 0.08
CA ALA A 55 -2.29 3.72 0.97
C ALA A 55 -2.85 5.13 0.67
N ASP A 56 -1.97 6.09 0.30
CA ASP A 56 -2.39 7.37 -0.28
C ASP A 56 -2.40 7.29 -1.82
N LYS A 57 -3.60 7.37 -2.40
CA LYS A 57 -3.81 7.34 -3.86
C LYS A 57 -3.08 8.46 -4.60
N ARG A 58 -2.78 9.58 -3.94
CA ARG A 58 -2.01 10.69 -4.55
C ARG A 58 -0.61 10.23 -4.99
N LEU A 59 -0.02 9.29 -4.26
CA LEU A 59 1.30 8.72 -4.59
C LEU A 59 1.26 7.82 -5.82
N ALA A 60 0.13 7.20 -6.12
CA ALA A 60 -0.05 6.41 -7.34
C ALA A 60 -0.38 7.30 -8.55
N ASN A 61 -1.18 8.36 -8.34
CA ASN A 61 -1.64 9.26 -9.39
C ASN A 61 -0.50 10.05 -10.06
N LYS A 62 0.63 10.26 -9.37
CA LYS A 62 1.81 10.95 -9.94
C LYS A 62 2.49 10.19 -11.09
N TYR A 63 2.13 8.91 -11.30
CA TYR A 63 2.65 8.05 -12.38
C TYR A 63 1.59 7.76 -13.45
N GLN A 64 0.42 8.38 -13.38
CA GLN A 64 -0.60 8.25 -14.42
C GLN A 64 -0.18 9.05 -15.65
N SER A 65 -0.15 8.41 -16.82
CA SER A 65 0.12 9.07 -18.10
C SER A 65 -1.09 9.91 -18.53
N GLN A 66 -0.84 11.10 -19.06
CA GLN A 66 -1.89 11.98 -19.59
C GLN A 66 -2.27 11.65 -21.04
N PHE A 67 -1.37 10.98 -21.78
CA PHE A 67 -1.54 10.70 -23.21
C PHE A 67 -2.35 9.42 -23.50
N GLY A 68 -2.98 8.85 -22.47
CA GLY A 68 -3.82 7.66 -22.56
C GLY A 68 -3.09 6.40 -22.10
N GLY A 69 -3.75 5.61 -21.26
CA GLY A 69 -3.30 4.27 -20.88
C GLY A 69 -3.73 3.26 -21.92
N GLY A 70 -2.88 2.98 -22.91
CA GLY A 70 -3.09 1.87 -23.82
C GLY A 70 -2.89 0.52 -23.11
N GLY A 71 -3.76 -0.45 -23.42
CA GLY A 71 -3.72 -1.81 -22.87
C GLY A 71 -2.97 -2.82 -23.75
N GLN A 72 -2.31 -2.38 -24.82
CA GLN A 72 -1.78 -3.27 -25.85
C GLN A 72 -0.65 -4.18 -25.33
N TYR A 73 0.12 -3.68 -24.37
CA TYR A 73 1.15 -4.44 -23.65
C TYR A 73 0.72 -4.81 -22.23
N SER A 74 -0.58 -4.99 -21.98
CA SER A 74 -1.11 -5.37 -20.67
C SER A 74 -1.41 -6.86 -20.59
N TYR A 75 -1.10 -7.45 -19.44
CA TYR A 75 -1.53 -8.80 -19.08
C TYR A 75 -2.70 -8.71 -18.10
N ASN A 76 -3.77 -9.45 -18.38
CA ASN A 76 -4.93 -9.57 -17.50
C ASN A 76 -4.99 -11.00 -16.96
N GLN A 77 -5.09 -11.13 -15.65
CA GLN A 77 -5.27 -12.40 -14.97
C GLN A 77 -6.77 -12.64 -14.75
N GLU A 78 -7.29 -13.73 -15.31
CA GLU A 78 -8.73 -14.04 -15.27
C GLU A 78 -9.12 -14.91 -14.06
N ASP A 79 -8.18 -15.65 -13.48
CA ASP A 79 -8.43 -16.62 -12.42
C ASP A 79 -8.40 -15.99 -11.01
N ASP A 80 -9.30 -16.45 -10.13
CA ASP A 80 -9.29 -16.09 -8.70
C ASP A 80 -8.24 -16.92 -7.95
N GLU A 81 -7.01 -16.40 -7.90
CA GLU A 81 -5.86 -17.02 -7.26
C GLU A 81 -6.05 -17.24 -5.74
N SER A 82 -7.07 -16.59 -5.13
CA SER A 82 -7.41 -16.76 -3.71
C SER A 82 -8.19 -18.04 -3.43
N SER A 83 -8.65 -18.74 -4.47
CA SER A 83 -9.44 -19.97 -4.35
C SER A 83 -8.58 -21.21 -4.09
N TYR A 84 -7.29 -21.17 -4.47
CA TYR A 84 -6.37 -22.28 -4.31
C TYR A 84 -5.85 -22.40 -2.88
N GLN A 85 -5.69 -23.64 -2.41
CA GLN A 85 -5.10 -23.94 -1.12
C GLN A 85 -3.89 -24.85 -1.32
N LEU A 86 -2.78 -24.54 -0.64
CA LEU A 86 -1.60 -25.38 -0.65
C LEU A 86 -1.89 -26.64 0.20
N VAL A 87 -1.83 -27.81 -0.41
CA VAL A 87 -1.95 -29.10 0.30
C VAL A 87 -0.63 -29.41 0.98
N ASP A 88 -0.65 -29.56 2.31
CA ASP A 88 0.52 -30.00 3.08
C ASP A 88 0.72 -31.52 2.91
N THR A 89 1.88 -31.92 2.38
CA THR A 89 2.28 -33.32 2.23
C THR A 89 3.26 -33.78 3.31
N THR A 90 3.61 -32.89 4.24
CA THR A 90 4.51 -33.23 5.34
C THR A 90 3.84 -34.18 6.32
N ARG A 91 4.54 -35.26 6.70
CA ARG A 91 4.06 -36.17 7.74
C ARG A 91 4.08 -35.43 9.07
N VAL A 92 2.91 -35.15 9.63
CA VAL A 92 2.75 -34.54 10.95
C VAL A 92 3.44 -35.41 12.01
N VAL A 93 4.68 -35.07 12.38
CA VAL A 93 5.30 -35.61 13.59
C VAL A 93 4.64 -34.93 14.78
N ASN A 94 3.71 -35.64 15.39
CA ASN A 94 2.95 -35.19 16.54
C ASN A 94 3.92 -34.99 17.73
N ARG A 95 4.47 -33.77 17.90
CA ARG A 95 5.20 -33.41 19.12
C ARG A 95 4.18 -33.27 20.25
N MET A 96 3.94 -34.40 20.92
CA MET A 96 3.23 -34.52 22.18
C MET A 96 3.62 -33.36 23.12
N GLN A 97 2.74 -32.36 23.26
CA GLN A 97 2.95 -31.28 24.22
C GLN A 97 2.81 -31.85 25.63
N ARG A 98 3.92 -32.21 26.28
CA ARG A 98 3.95 -32.46 27.72
C ARG A 98 3.60 -31.15 28.43
N GLY A 99 2.47 -31.16 29.13
CA GLY A 99 1.94 -30.02 29.87
C GLY A 99 2.96 -29.38 30.80
N ARG A 100 3.09 -28.05 30.72
CA ARG A 100 3.81 -27.27 31.72
C ARG A 100 2.98 -27.20 33.00
N LEU A 101 3.44 -27.94 34.02
CA LEU A 101 2.97 -27.81 35.40
C LEU A 101 3.04 -26.35 35.87
N ARG A 102 1.97 -25.90 36.55
CA ARG A 102 1.92 -24.66 37.33
C ARG A 102 2.79 -24.80 38.59
N ILE A 103 3.76 -23.91 38.75
CA ILE A 103 4.56 -23.63 39.97
C ILE A 103 4.59 -22.10 40.03
N GLY A 104 4.03 -21.36 40.98
CA GLY A 104 4.24 -21.36 42.43
C GLY A 104 4.61 -19.92 42.84
N GLN A 105 4.28 -19.50 44.08
CA GLN A 105 4.51 -18.17 44.72
C GLN A 105 3.49 -17.07 44.37
N ARG A 106 2.61 -16.54 45.23
CA ARG A 106 2.49 -16.49 46.71
C ARG A 106 3.79 -16.20 47.44
N ASN A 107 4.26 -14.95 47.32
CA ASN A 107 5.15 -14.25 48.23
C ASN A 107 5.07 -12.74 47.87
N MET A 108 5.17 -11.76 48.74
CA MET A 108 5.07 -11.58 50.19
C MET A 108 5.27 -10.06 50.35
N ARG A 109 4.42 -9.43 51.17
CA ARG A 109 4.74 -8.25 52.02
C ARG A 109 5.89 -7.33 51.58
N GLY A 110 5.54 -6.14 51.10
CA GLY A 110 6.44 -4.98 51.02
C GLY A 110 5.79 -3.73 51.61
N ARG A 111 5.77 -3.64 52.95
CA ARG A 111 5.51 -2.43 53.71
C ARG A 111 6.70 -1.47 53.54
N GLY A 112 6.43 -0.22 53.20
CA GLY A 112 7.34 0.94 53.33
C GLY A 112 6.65 2.12 52.66
N GLY A 113 6.18 3.15 53.34
CA GLY A 113 6.77 3.90 54.45
C GLY A 113 6.75 5.35 53.99
N LYS A 114 5.61 6.03 54.19
CA LYS A 114 5.44 7.46 53.94
C LYS A 114 6.06 8.24 55.11
N GLN A 115 6.64 9.40 54.80
CA GLN A 115 6.65 10.66 55.58
C GLN A 115 8.01 11.18 56.09
N GLY A 116 8.22 12.49 55.85
CA GLY A 116 9.29 13.34 56.41
C GLY A 116 10.30 13.73 55.33
N GLY A 117 10.17 14.89 54.65
CA GLY A 117 10.59 16.21 55.13
C GLY A 117 12.11 16.38 54.83
N GLN A 118 12.65 17.41 54.19
CA GLN A 118 12.30 18.82 54.23
C GLN A 118 13.33 19.59 53.34
N GLN A 119 12.90 20.69 52.69
CA GLN A 119 13.64 21.94 52.34
C GLN A 119 14.92 21.92 51.48
N MET A 120 14.86 22.62 50.33
CA MET A 120 15.75 23.75 50.00
C MET A 120 15.06 24.71 49.02
N HIS A 121 14.99 25.98 49.41
CA HIS A 121 14.54 27.13 48.62
C HIS A 121 15.69 27.67 47.76
N VAL A 122 15.42 28.07 46.51
CA VAL A 122 16.02 29.27 45.89
C VAL A 122 14.98 30.00 45.05
N LEU A 123 15.03 31.33 45.16
CA LEU A 123 14.10 32.34 44.66
C LEU A 123 14.40 32.68 43.19
N SER A 124 13.37 32.88 42.36
CA SER A 124 13.28 34.09 41.52
C SER A 124 11.87 34.35 40.94
N ARG A 125 11.47 35.61 41.10
CA ARG A 125 10.30 36.41 40.66
C ARG A 125 9.52 35.94 39.42
N GLY A 126 8.19 35.79 39.54
CA GLY A 126 7.19 36.75 39.02
C GLY A 126 6.39 36.08 37.88
N VAL A 127 5.08 36.19 37.65
CA VAL A 127 4.06 37.21 37.91
C VAL A 127 2.67 36.54 37.89
N ARG A 128 1.79 37.08 38.74
CA ARG A 128 0.31 37.09 38.80
C ARG A 128 -0.50 36.49 37.63
N GLY A 129 -1.62 35.86 37.98
CA GLY A 129 -2.76 35.73 37.05
C GLY A 129 -3.84 34.75 37.49
N ARG A 130 -4.55 35.06 38.58
CA ARG A 130 -5.76 34.36 39.00
C ARG A 130 -6.92 34.96 38.21
N ASP A 131 -7.47 34.25 37.24
CA ASP A 131 -8.78 34.58 36.69
C ASP A 131 -9.68 33.34 36.62
N LYS A 132 -10.90 33.56 37.09
CA LYS A 132 -11.89 32.58 37.50
C LYS A 132 -13.08 32.83 36.59
N GLY A 133 -12.98 32.39 35.33
CA GLY A 133 -14.00 32.54 34.31
C GLY A 133 -14.82 31.27 34.12
N ASN A 134 -16.01 31.23 34.71
CA ASN A 134 -17.05 30.24 34.50
C ASN A 134 -17.63 30.36 33.08
N VAL A 135 -17.40 29.36 32.21
CA VAL A 135 -18.22 29.14 31.01
C VAL A 135 -18.47 27.64 30.81
N GLY A 136 -19.69 27.23 31.13
CA GLY A 136 -20.52 26.50 30.17
C GLY A 136 -20.21 25.03 29.92
N MET A 137 -20.91 24.18 30.68
CA MET A 137 -21.64 23.02 30.17
C MET A 137 -21.76 22.94 28.64
N ARG A 138 -21.08 21.96 28.01
CA ARG A 138 -21.53 21.13 26.85
C ARG A 138 -20.30 20.55 26.12
N GLY A 139 -19.90 19.33 26.46
CA GLY A 139 -18.81 18.67 25.71
C GLY A 139 -18.61 17.18 25.96
N GLY A 140 -19.58 16.48 26.57
CA GLY A 140 -19.42 15.08 27.00
C GLY A 140 -19.98 14.02 26.05
N LYS A 141 -20.01 14.22 24.73
CA LYS A 141 -20.68 13.29 23.79
C LYS A 141 -19.93 12.90 22.51
N TRP A 142 -18.64 13.23 22.37
CA TRP A 142 -17.90 12.92 21.13
C TRP A 142 -16.81 11.85 21.25
N GLN A 143 -16.60 11.26 22.43
CA GLN A 143 -15.49 10.29 22.64
C GLN A 143 -15.89 8.81 22.66
N LYS A 144 -17.18 8.46 22.60
CA LYS A 144 -17.62 7.03 22.67
C LYS A 144 -17.67 6.31 21.32
N ASN A 145 -17.70 7.00 20.19
CA ASN A 145 -17.84 6.36 18.87
C ASN A 145 -16.50 5.98 18.21
N VAL A 146 -15.36 6.47 18.72
CA VAL A 146 -14.06 6.19 18.11
C VAL A 146 -13.52 4.81 18.53
N ARG A 147 -13.88 4.30 19.72
CA ARG A 147 -13.43 2.97 20.18
C ARG A 147 -14.13 1.80 19.49
N GLN A 148 -15.40 1.93 19.12
CA GLN A 148 -16.13 0.82 18.46
C GLN A 148 -15.65 0.55 17.03
N LYS A 149 -15.07 1.54 16.33
CA LYS A 149 -14.55 1.35 14.96
C LYS A 149 -13.25 0.55 14.88
N TYR A 150 -12.51 0.40 15.98
CA TYR A 150 -11.28 -0.39 16.01
C TYR A 150 -11.53 -1.88 16.29
N ASP A 151 -12.63 -2.23 16.96
CA ASP A 151 -12.99 -3.63 17.29
C ASP A 151 -13.57 -4.41 16.10
N GLN A 152 -14.11 -3.72 15.09
CA GLN A 152 -14.70 -4.37 13.91
C GLN A 152 -13.68 -4.78 12.83
N LYS A 153 -12.40 -4.43 12.96
CA LYS A 153 -11.37 -4.84 11.99
C LYS A 153 -10.82 -6.25 12.20
N GLY A 154 -11.22 -6.95 13.27
CA GLY A 154 -10.76 -8.31 13.60
C GLY A 154 -11.80 -9.41 13.43
N GLN A 155 -13.07 -9.06 13.21
CA GLN A 155 -14.13 -10.05 12.97
C GLN A 155 -14.12 -10.39 11.48
N GLN A 156 -13.33 -11.40 11.09
CA GLN A 156 -13.50 -12.04 9.80
C GLN A 156 -14.95 -12.50 9.71
N GLN A 157 -15.70 -11.91 8.78
CA GLN A 157 -17.07 -12.29 8.51
C GLN A 157 -17.06 -13.80 8.21
N GLN A 158 -17.66 -14.60 9.09
CA GLN A 158 -17.77 -16.05 8.90
C GLN A 158 -18.55 -16.28 7.61
N LYS A 159 -17.83 -16.49 6.50
CA LYS A 159 -18.43 -16.86 5.22
C LYS A 159 -19.06 -18.24 5.42
N LYS A 160 -20.36 -18.36 5.15
CA LYS A 160 -21.04 -19.65 5.10
C LYS A 160 -20.26 -20.56 4.15
N ARG A 161 -19.85 -21.72 4.66
CA ARG A 161 -19.18 -22.78 3.91
C ARG A 161 -20.24 -23.81 3.57
N ASP A 162 -20.93 -23.61 2.46
CA ASP A 162 -21.84 -24.63 1.94
C ASP A 162 -20.99 -25.70 1.23
N ALA A 163 -21.33 -26.97 1.43
CA ALA A 163 -20.58 -28.09 0.88
C ALA A 163 -20.75 -28.15 -0.64
N SER A 164 -19.64 -28.35 -1.37
CA SER A 164 -19.63 -28.40 -2.84
C SER A 164 -19.93 -29.80 -3.41
N VAL A 165 -20.48 -30.71 -2.60
CA VAL A 165 -20.72 -32.10 -2.99
C VAL A 165 -22.17 -32.45 -2.76
N ASP A 166 -22.92 -32.58 -3.84
CA ASP A 166 -24.26 -33.15 -3.81
C ASP A 166 -24.15 -34.68 -3.76
N VAL A 167 -24.44 -35.26 -2.60
CA VAL A 167 -24.60 -36.71 -2.45
C VAL A 167 -26.01 -37.08 -2.93
N ARG A 168 -26.11 -37.72 -4.10
CA ARG A 168 -27.38 -38.28 -4.60
C ARG A 168 -27.62 -39.66 -3.96
N PRO A 169 -28.88 -40.03 -3.66
CA PRO A 169 -29.24 -41.34 -3.12
C PRO A 169 -29.04 -42.48 -4.13
#